data_AF-A0A5S9MEE2-F1
#
_entry.id   AF-A0A5S9MEE2-F1
#
_cell.length_a   1.000
_cell.length_b   1.000
_cell.length_c   1.000
_cell.angle_alpha   90.00
_cell.angle_beta   90.00
_cell.angle_gamma   90.00
#
_symmetry.space_group_name_H-M   'P 1'
#
loop_
_entity.id
_entity.type
_entity.pdbx_description
1 polymer ?
#
loop_
_entity_poly.entity_id
_entity_poly.type
_entity_poly.pdbx_seq_one_letter_code
_entity_poly.pdbx_strand_id
1 'polypeptide(L)'
;MHGGTIDDPIDETIEAFEELVEEGVIRYYGISSIRPNVIKEYAKKSNIVSVMMQYSLLDRRPEEWFSLLEEQSISVVARGPLAKGLLTEKPLSQASAAIQKKRLSSIFI
;
A
#
# COMPACT_ATOMS: atom_id res chain seq x y z
N MET A 1 -8.97 4.53 -3.45
CA MET A 1 -9.02 3.66 -4.65
C MET A 1 -8.28 2.33 -4.41
N HIS A 2 -8.82 1.22 -4.89
CA HIS A 2 -8.15 -0.10 -4.92
C HIS A 2 -8.03 -0.58 -6.37
N GLY A 3 -6.97 -1.34 -6.68
CA GLY A 3 -6.85 -2.06 -7.95
C GLY A 3 -6.37 -1.25 -9.16
N GLY A 4 -6.13 0.06 -8.99
CA GLY A 4 -5.77 0.94 -10.10
C GLY A 4 -4.51 0.54 -10.86
N THR A 5 -4.49 0.85 -12.15
CA THR A 5 -3.41 0.59 -13.10
C THR A 5 -2.94 1.87 -13.78
N ILE A 6 -1.85 1.79 -14.56
CA ILE A 6 -1.34 2.94 -15.31
C ILE A 6 -2.16 3.23 -16.57
N ASP A 7 -2.97 2.26 -17.00
CA ASP A 7 -3.81 2.35 -18.20
C ASP A 7 -5.20 2.90 -17.88
N ASP A 8 -5.51 3.11 -16.59
CA ASP A 8 -6.77 3.70 -16.15
C ASP A 8 -6.84 5.19 -16.53
N PRO A 9 -8.03 5.78 -16.67
CA PRO A 9 -8.19 7.21 -16.83
C PRO A 9 -7.86 7.92 -15.50
N ILE A 10 -6.57 8.08 -15.21
CA ILE A 10 -6.07 8.61 -13.94
C ILE A 10 -6.61 10.01 -13.68
N ASP A 11 -6.61 10.88 -14.69
CA ASP A 11 -7.03 12.28 -14.52
C ASP A 11 -8.54 12.36 -14.18
N GLU A 12 -9.40 11.60 -14.88
CA GLU A 12 -10.84 11.49 -14.56
C GLU A 12 -11.07 10.88 -13.16
N THR A 13 -10.24 9.90 -12.79
CA THR A 13 -10.33 9.28 -11.46
C THR A 13 -9.98 10.27 -10.35
N ILE A 14 -8.96 11.12 -10.57
CA ILE A 14 -8.56 12.17 -9.64
C ILE A 14 -9.68 13.20 -9.53
N GLU A 15 -10.18 13.70 -10.66
CA GLU A 15 -11.28 14.67 -10.71
C GLU A 15 -12.51 14.18 -9.92
N ALA A 16 -12.92 12.93 -10.13
CA ALA A 16 -14.02 12.34 -9.37
C ALA A 16 -13.77 12.29 -7.85
N PHE A 17 -12.53 12.06 -7.39
CA PHE A 17 -12.22 12.12 -5.96
C PHE A 17 -12.17 13.54 -5.40
N GLU A 18 -11.69 14.52 -6.19
CA GLU A 18 -11.70 15.92 -5.80
C GLU A 18 -13.13 16.44 -5.65
N GLU A 19 -14.02 16.14 -6.60
CA GLU A 19 -15.45 16.50 -6.51
C GLU A 19 -16.09 15.94 -5.24
N LEU A 20 -15.84 14.67 -4.91
CA LEU A 20 -16.36 14.05 -3.68
C LEU A 20 -15.83 14.72 -2.40
N VAL A 21 -14.61 15.29 -2.43
CA VAL A 21 -14.06 16.07 -1.33
C VAL A 21 -14.73 17.45 -1.26
N GLU A 22 -14.89 18.12 -2.39
CA GLU A 22 -15.51 19.45 -2.50
C GLU A 22 -16.98 19.43 -2.04
N GLU A 23 -17.73 18.40 -2.45
CA GLU A 23 -19.11 18.15 -2.03
C GLU A 23 -19.23 17.73 -0.54
N GLY A 24 -18.11 17.39 0.10
CA GLY A 24 -18.07 16.94 1.49
C GLY A 24 -18.56 15.51 1.72
N VAL A 25 -18.72 14.72 0.65
CA VAL A 25 -19.10 13.29 0.72
C VAL A 25 -17.98 12.49 1.39
N ILE A 26 -16.72 12.83 1.09
CA ILE A 26 -15.54 12.29 1.76
C ILE A 26 -14.66 13.43 2.27
N ARG A 27 -13.86 13.17 3.30
CA ARG A 27 -12.92 14.17 3.83
C ARG A 27 -11.58 14.18 3.11
N TYR A 28 -11.10 12.99 2.75
CA TYR A 28 -9.82 12.75 2.10
C TYR A 28 -9.91 11.45 1.30
N TYR A 29 -8.99 11.27 0.36
CA TYR A 29 -8.83 10.03 -0.37
C TYR A 29 -7.37 9.56 -0.39
N GLY A 30 -7.21 8.29 -0.74
CA GLY A 30 -5.92 7.62 -0.83
C GLY A 30 -6.02 6.41 -1.74
N ILE A 31 -4.89 5.77 -2.01
CA ILE A 31 -4.82 4.59 -2.89
C ILE A 31 -4.31 3.37 -2.15
N SER A 32 -4.60 2.18 -2.67
CA SER A 32 -4.04 0.92 -2.22
C SER A 32 -3.30 0.29 -3.39
N SER A 33 -1.96 0.33 -3.35
CA SER A 33 -1.11 -0.07 -4.47
C SER A 33 0.25 -0.59 -4.00
N ILE A 34 0.80 -1.51 -4.77
CA ILE A 34 2.21 -1.95 -4.71
C ILE A 34 2.94 -1.65 -6.02
N ARG A 35 2.30 -0.94 -6.96
CA ARG A 35 2.80 -0.66 -8.30
C ARG A 35 3.47 0.72 -8.31
N PRO A 36 4.80 0.81 -8.50
CA PRO A 36 5.51 2.08 -8.36
C PRO A 36 5.09 3.15 -9.39
N ASN A 37 4.78 2.74 -10.62
CA ASN A 37 4.28 3.65 -11.66
C ASN A 37 2.96 4.32 -11.24
N VAL A 38 2.01 3.56 -10.70
CA VAL A 38 0.75 4.10 -10.19
C VAL A 38 1.00 5.01 -8.98
N ILE A 39 1.84 4.59 -8.03
CA ILE A 39 2.14 5.39 -6.83
C ILE A 39 2.74 6.76 -7.23
N LYS A 40 3.70 6.77 -8.15
CA LYS A 40 4.36 8.01 -8.61
C LYS A 40 3.40 8.95 -9.33
N GLU A 41 2.51 8.44 -10.18
CA GLU A 41 1.53 9.28 -10.87
C GLU A 41 0.56 9.94 -9.88
N TYR A 42 -0.03 9.18 -8.97
CA TYR A 42 -0.95 9.75 -7.97
C TYR A 42 -0.22 10.69 -7.00
N ALA A 43 0.99 10.36 -6.55
CA ALA A 43 1.77 11.25 -5.68
C ALA A 43 2.12 12.59 -6.36
N LYS A 44 2.23 12.61 -7.69
CA LYS A 44 2.56 13.82 -8.45
C LYS A 44 1.33 14.64 -8.86
N LYS A 45 0.21 13.98 -9.18
CA LYS A 45 -0.94 14.61 -9.85
C LYS A 45 -2.15 14.87 -8.95
N SER A 46 -2.19 14.28 -7.75
CA SER A 46 -3.40 14.26 -6.93
C SER A 46 -3.14 14.69 -5.49
N ASN A 47 -4.21 14.93 -4.74
CA ASN A 47 -4.18 15.27 -3.31
C ASN A 47 -4.36 14.04 -2.41
N ILE A 48 -3.87 12.85 -2.83
CA ILE A 48 -3.94 11.66 -1.98
C ILE A 48 -3.20 11.88 -0.66
N VAL A 49 -3.84 11.57 0.46
CA VAL A 49 -3.20 11.70 1.78
C VAL A 49 -2.52 10.43 2.24
N SER A 50 -2.82 9.30 1.58
CA SER A 50 -2.28 8.00 1.98
C SER A 50 -2.13 6.99 0.85
N VAL A 51 -1.14 6.11 1.03
CA VAL A 51 -0.95 4.88 0.23
C VAL A 51 -0.99 3.67 1.16
N MET A 52 -1.96 2.78 0.98
CA MET A 52 -1.98 1.48 1.62
C MET A 52 -1.13 0.48 0.81
N MET A 53 -0.20 -0.20 1.48
CA MET A 53 0.73 -1.15 0.85
C MET A 53 1.07 -2.29 1.79
N GLN A 54 1.55 -3.42 1.24
CA GLN A 54 2.04 -4.51 2.07
C GLN A 54 3.38 -4.14 2.68
N TYR A 55 3.46 -4.05 4.01
CA TYR A 55 4.69 -3.69 4.71
C TYR A 55 4.80 -4.48 6.01
N SER A 56 5.96 -5.09 6.27
CA SER A 56 6.30 -5.83 7.49
C SER A 56 7.80 -6.02 7.58
N LEU A 57 8.32 -6.53 8.71
CA LEU A 57 9.74 -6.91 8.82
C LEU A 57 10.19 -7.91 7.73
N LEU A 58 9.27 -8.72 7.19
CA LEU A 58 9.55 -9.70 6.13
C LEU A 58 9.28 -9.18 4.71
N ASP A 59 8.73 -7.98 4.57
CA ASP A 59 8.42 -7.36 3.28
C ASP A 59 8.66 -5.86 3.37
N ARG A 60 9.93 -5.49 3.16
CA ARG A 60 10.46 -4.12 3.24
C ARG A 60 10.60 -3.44 1.88
N ARG A 61 10.16 -4.10 0.79
CA ARG A 61 10.16 -3.53 -0.57
C ARG A 61 9.54 -2.13 -0.65
N PRO A 62 8.49 -1.77 0.13
CA PRO A 62 7.93 -0.43 0.03
C PRO A 62 8.83 0.70 0.55
N GLU A 63 9.90 0.40 1.30
CA GLU A 63 10.83 1.42 1.80
C GLU A 63 11.51 2.20 0.67
N GLU A 64 11.63 1.61 -0.53
CA GLU A 64 12.14 2.29 -1.74
C GLU A 64 11.38 3.58 -2.08
N TRP A 65 10.10 3.69 -1.64
CA TRP A 65 9.23 4.82 -1.96
C TRP A 65 9.02 5.79 -0.79
N PHE A 66 9.55 5.49 0.40
CA PHE A 66 9.23 6.27 1.60
C PHE A 66 9.71 7.71 1.50
N SER A 67 10.92 7.95 0.98
CA SER A 67 11.43 9.32 0.77
C SER A 67 10.52 10.13 -0.16
N LEU A 68 10.06 9.54 -1.27
CA LEU A 68 9.14 10.20 -2.19
C LEU A 68 7.81 10.55 -1.50
N LEU A 69 7.23 9.60 -0.75
CA LEU A 69 5.96 9.82 -0.07
C LEU A 69 6.09 10.86 1.06
N GLU A 70 7.19 10.84 1.80
CA GLU A 70 7.50 11.83 2.83
C GLU A 70 7.66 13.24 2.25
N GLU A 71 8.40 13.38 1.14
CA GLU A 71 8.56 14.66 0.41
C GLU A 71 7.20 15.24 -0.03
N GLN A 72 6.26 14.39 -0.42
CA GLN A 72 4.91 14.78 -0.81
C GLN A 72 3.92 14.84 0.36
N SER A 73 4.36 14.64 1.60
CA SER A 73 3.50 14.59 2.81
C SER A 73 2.38 13.52 2.74
N ILE A 74 2.65 12.39 2.08
CA ILE A 74 1.74 11.27 1.91
C ILE A 74 2.08 10.17 2.92
N SER A 75 1.09 9.73 3.70
CA SER A 75 1.30 8.71 4.74
C SER A 75 1.19 7.27 4.20
N VAL A 76 1.89 6.34 4.84
CA VAL A 76 1.78 4.90 4.53
C VAL A 76 0.82 4.21 5.48
N VAL A 77 -0.12 3.44 4.93
CA VAL A 77 -0.99 2.53 5.70
C VAL A 77 -0.51 1.10 5.51
N ALA A 78 0.12 0.52 6.54
CA ALA A 78 0.71 -0.81 6.45
C ALA A 78 -0.35 -1.92 6.50
N ARG A 79 -0.51 -2.66 5.40
CA ARG A 79 -1.29 -3.90 5.33
C ARG A 79 -0.40 -5.11 5.63
N GLY A 80 -0.87 -5.98 6.52
CA GLY A 80 -0.16 -7.20 6.89
C GLY A 80 1.14 -7.00 7.68
N PRO A 81 1.19 -6.08 8.67
CA PRO A 81 2.40 -5.81 9.45
C PRO A 81 2.95 -7.03 10.18
N LEU A 82 2.09 -8.00 10.52
CA LEU A 82 2.48 -9.26 11.17
C LEU A 82 2.68 -10.42 10.18
N ALA A 83 2.79 -10.13 8.87
CA ALA A 83 3.04 -11.11 7.81
C ALA A 83 2.14 -12.37 7.89
N LYS A 84 0.82 -12.15 8.02
CA LYS A 84 -0.18 -13.23 8.21
C LYS A 84 0.07 -14.12 9.44
N GLY A 85 0.62 -13.55 10.51
CA GLY A 85 0.90 -14.25 11.77
C GLY A 85 2.33 -14.79 11.89
N LEU A 86 3.16 -14.67 10.84
CA LEU A 86 4.55 -15.14 10.86
C LEU A 86 5.44 -14.38 11.85
N LEU A 87 5.08 -13.14 12.16
CA LEU A 87 5.77 -12.28 13.13
C LEU A 87 5.05 -12.27 14.48
N THR A 88 4.47 -13.40 14.87
CA THR A 88 3.84 -13.59 16.19
C THR A 88 4.50 -14.77 16.89
N GLU A 89 4.21 -14.97 18.17
CA GLU A 89 4.72 -16.13 18.93
C GLU A 89 4.06 -17.46 18.56
N LYS A 90 3.07 -17.45 17.65
CA LYS A 90 2.41 -18.68 17.23
C LYS A 90 3.38 -19.58 16.46
N PRO A 91 3.48 -20.86 16.81
CA PRO A 91 4.36 -21.78 16.11
C PRO A 91 3.89 -22.01 14.66
N LEU A 92 4.85 -22.17 13.75
CA LEU A 92 4.57 -22.41 12.32
C LEU A 92 3.69 -23.63 12.07
N SER A 93 3.79 -24.65 12.91
CA SER A 93 2.99 -25.87 12.82
C SER A 93 1.48 -25.58 12.88
N GLN A 94 1.08 -24.48 13.50
CA GLN A 94 -0.31 -24.04 13.60
C GLN A 94 -0.71 -23.09 12.45
N ALA A 95 0.24 -22.66 11.63
CA ALA A 95 -0.04 -21.85 10.46
C ALA A 95 -0.46 -22.71 9.27
N SER A 96 -1.22 -22.15 8.33
CA SER A 96 -1.59 -22.87 7.12
C SER A 96 -0.35 -23.26 6.29
N ALA A 97 -0.45 -24.32 5.49
CA ALA A 97 0.67 -24.80 4.66
C ALA A 97 1.27 -23.70 3.76
N ALA A 98 0.44 -22.79 3.25
CA ALA A 98 0.87 -21.63 2.48
C ALA A 98 1.74 -20.65 3.28
N ILE A 99 1.46 -20.49 4.58
CA ILE A 99 2.21 -19.62 5.49
C ILE A 99 3.53 -20.29 5.90
N GLN A 100 3.51 -21.61 6.15
CA GLN A 100 4.71 -22.39 6.49
C GLN A 100 5.78 -22.31 5.38
N LYS A 101 5.37 -22.50 4.11
CA LYS A 101 6.27 -22.40 2.95
C LYS A 101 6.92 -21.01 2.82
N LYS A 102 6.17 -19.96 3.17
CA LYS A 102 6.63 -18.56 3.03
C LYS A 102 7.67 -18.16 4.08
N ARG A 103 7.55 -18.63 5.33
CA ARG A 103 8.58 -18.35 6.37
C ARG A 103 9.91 -19.03 6.06
N LEU A 104 9.88 -20.26 5.53
CA LEU A 104 11.10 -20.95 5.12
C LEU A 104 11.86 -20.19 4.04
N SER A 105 11.16 -19.61 3.05
CA SER A 105 11.80 -18.75 2.04
C SER A 105 12.31 -17.40 2.58
N SER A 106 11.75 -16.90 3.69
CA SER A 106 12.15 -15.63 4.31
C SER A 106 13.29 -15.77 5.32
N ILE A 107 13.68 -17.00 5.71
CA ILE A 107 14.82 -17.27 6.60
C ILE A 107 16.15 -17.28 5.83
N PHE A 108 16.11 -17.37 4.49
CA PHE A 108 17.29 -17.41 3.61
C PHE A 108 17.53 -16.11 2.84
N ILE A 109 17.07 -14.97 3.35
CA ILE A 109 17.40 -13.63 2.85
C ILE A 109 18.36 -12.97 3.82
#